data_AF-A0A4R4NFB3-F1
#
_entry.id   AF-A0A4R4NFB3-F1
#
_cell.length_a   1.000
_cell.length_b   1.000
_cell.length_c   1.000
_cell.angle_alpha   90.00
_cell.angle_beta   90.00
_cell.angle_gamma   90.00
#
_symmetry.space_group_name_H-M   'P 1'
#
loop_
_entity.id
_entity.type
_entity.pdbx_description
1 polymer ?
#
loop_
_entity_poly.entity_id
_entity_poly.type
_entity_poly.pdbx_seq_one_letter_code
_entity_poly.pdbx_strand_id
1 'polypeptide(L)'
;MAALAEHPKRDPVVLAGDGTLRHRGWRSVAHEGPDGTQASITVPADTLNDGWKVRWRSGAVSPTATSAWSAWRSFTVSLPKPTATGLTIAPSKVVDVVGVADTVAPTLQATLTHPTGQALRVEAEIEHEPSALDGQGSGPIWAGAVDNIAFGTGASVAVPAGTLTDGRKVRWRLHGVSEQATVTRDQPLHAARVGRPQASDL
;
A
#
# COMPACT_ATOMS: atom_id res chain seq x y z
N MET A 1 36.93 31.99 -3.41
CA MET A 1 35.76 32.72 -3.96
C MET A 1 34.55 31.83 -3.80
N ALA A 2 33.44 32.37 -3.28
CA ALA A 2 32.19 31.62 -3.15
C ALA A 2 31.33 31.84 -4.41
N ALA A 3 30.72 30.77 -4.92
CA ALA A 3 29.71 30.86 -5.97
C ALA A 3 28.37 30.43 -5.37
N LEU A 4 27.45 31.40 -5.19
CA LEU A 4 26.03 31.08 -5.05
C LEU A 4 25.57 30.51 -6.39
N ALA A 5 25.09 29.27 -6.38
CA ALA A 5 24.28 28.72 -7.47
C ALA A 5 22.88 28.45 -6.91
N GLU A 6 21.92 29.28 -7.32
CA GLU A 6 20.54 29.16 -6.85
C GLU A 6 19.96 27.80 -7.21
N HIS A 7 19.44 27.06 -6.23
CA HIS A 7 18.68 25.86 -6.50
C HIS A 7 17.43 26.22 -7.30
N PRO A 8 17.16 25.61 -8.47
CA PRO A 8 15.85 25.68 -9.09
C PRO A 8 14.88 24.85 -8.24
N LYS A 9 14.37 25.47 -7.17
CA LYS A 9 13.18 25.05 -6.43
C LYS A 9 12.01 25.05 -7.42
N ARG A 10 11.80 23.93 -8.11
CA ARG A 10 10.58 23.71 -8.88
C ARG A 10 9.53 23.14 -7.95
N ASP A 11 8.53 23.98 -7.68
CA ASP A 11 7.49 23.74 -6.69
C ASP A 11 6.68 22.44 -6.95
N PRO A 12 6.09 21.85 -5.89
CA PRO A 12 5.29 20.63 -6.02
C PRO A 12 4.01 20.88 -6.83
N VAL A 13 3.91 20.27 -8.01
CA VAL A 13 2.71 20.38 -8.85
C VAL A 13 1.57 19.51 -8.32
N VAL A 14 0.56 20.22 -7.81
CA VAL A 14 -0.69 19.81 -7.15
C VAL A 14 -1.76 20.81 -7.66
N LEU A 15 -2.95 20.46 -8.16
CA LEU A 15 -3.59 19.16 -8.44
C LEU A 15 -4.56 19.34 -9.63
N ALA A 16 -5.14 18.25 -10.17
CA ALA A 16 -6.37 18.28 -10.97
C ALA A 16 -7.24 17.08 -10.60
N GLY A 17 -8.54 17.29 -10.40
CA GLY A 17 -9.45 16.34 -9.74
C GLY A 17 -10.35 15.56 -10.69
N ASP A 18 -9.79 14.65 -11.49
CA ASP A 18 -10.55 13.77 -12.41
C ASP A 18 -10.12 12.28 -12.38
N GLY A 19 -9.23 11.89 -11.46
CA GLY A 19 -8.85 10.49 -11.26
C GLY A 19 -7.85 9.90 -12.27
N THR A 20 -7.33 10.67 -13.24
CA THR A 20 -6.41 10.13 -14.25
C THR A 20 -4.94 10.14 -13.80
N LEU A 21 -4.40 8.97 -13.42
CA LEU A 21 -2.98 8.80 -13.04
C LEU A 21 -2.03 9.04 -14.22
N ARG A 22 -1.48 10.26 -14.35
CA ARG A 22 -0.36 10.54 -15.26
C ARG A 22 0.97 10.17 -14.59
N HIS A 23 1.62 9.12 -15.10
CA HIS A 23 2.93 8.65 -14.64
C HIS A 23 3.97 9.77 -14.57
N ARG A 24 4.57 10.02 -13.40
CA ARG A 24 5.72 10.92 -13.26
C ARG A 24 6.97 10.11 -12.90
N GLY A 25 8.00 10.22 -13.74
CA GLY A 25 9.30 9.61 -13.49
C GLY A 25 10.08 10.39 -12.43
N TRP A 26 10.76 9.67 -11.55
CA TRP A 26 11.66 10.24 -10.56
C TRP A 26 13.05 10.52 -11.17
N ARG A 27 13.68 11.63 -10.76
CA ARG A 27 15.06 12.00 -11.11
C ARG A 27 15.76 12.49 -9.84
N SER A 28 17.03 12.15 -9.75
CA SER A 28 17.93 12.47 -8.64
C SER A 28 19.35 12.68 -9.17
N VAL A 29 20.22 13.18 -8.31
CA VAL A 29 21.66 13.38 -8.56
C VAL A 29 22.37 12.89 -7.30
N ALA A 30 23.44 12.11 -7.44
CA ALA A 30 24.29 11.72 -6.32
C ALA A 30 25.16 12.92 -5.87
N HIS A 31 25.73 12.87 -4.67
CA HIS A 31 26.74 13.86 -4.29
C HIS A 31 27.96 13.78 -5.22
N GLU A 32 28.60 14.92 -5.45
CA GLU A 32 29.85 14.98 -6.23
C GLU A 32 30.94 14.17 -5.51
N GLY A 33 31.70 13.39 -6.28
CA GLY A 33 32.75 12.51 -5.79
C GLY A 33 33.87 12.37 -6.81
N PRO A 34 35.06 11.88 -6.39
CA PRO A 34 36.20 11.72 -7.29
C PRO A 34 35.91 10.77 -8.47
N ASP A 35 36.60 10.99 -9.59
CA ASP A 35 36.53 10.12 -10.76
C ASP A 35 36.84 8.66 -10.39
N GLY A 36 36.12 7.72 -11.01
CA GLY A 36 36.27 6.29 -10.75
C GLY A 36 35.58 5.78 -9.47
N THR A 37 34.94 6.63 -8.67
CA THR A 37 34.16 6.18 -7.50
C THR A 37 32.74 5.73 -7.87
N GLN A 38 32.18 4.82 -7.06
CA GLN A 38 30.80 4.35 -7.26
C GLN A 38 29.80 5.34 -6.65
N ALA A 39 28.94 5.92 -7.49
CA ALA A 39 27.82 6.73 -7.05
C ALA A 39 26.63 5.85 -6.59
N SER A 40 26.13 6.11 -5.38
CA SER A 40 24.93 5.49 -4.82
C SER A 40 23.79 6.50 -4.72
N ILE A 41 22.56 6.07 -5.05
CA ILE A 41 21.38 6.91 -4.99
C ILE A 41 20.25 6.15 -4.30
N THR A 42 19.77 6.65 -3.17
CA THR A 42 18.59 6.14 -2.48
C THR A 42 17.33 6.64 -3.18
N VAL A 43 16.45 5.73 -3.59
CA VAL A 43 15.09 6.06 -3.99
C VAL A 43 14.31 6.40 -2.71
N PRO A 44 13.62 7.56 -2.62
CA PRO A 44 12.85 7.90 -1.42
C PRO A 44 11.76 6.86 -1.13
N ALA A 45 11.36 6.76 0.15
CA ALA A 45 10.18 6.01 0.54
C ALA A 45 8.96 6.42 -0.30
N ASP A 46 8.03 5.48 -0.50
CA ASP A 46 6.74 5.67 -1.18
C ASP A 46 6.81 6.17 -2.64
N THR A 47 8.02 6.22 -3.22
CA THR A 47 8.24 6.60 -4.64
C THR A 47 7.91 5.45 -5.60
N LEU A 48 7.98 4.20 -5.14
CA LEU A 48 7.74 2.99 -5.91
C LEU A 48 6.69 2.13 -5.21
N ASN A 49 5.75 1.57 -5.98
CA ASN A 49 4.72 0.68 -5.46
C ASN A 49 4.97 -0.76 -5.92
N ASP A 50 4.38 -1.72 -5.20
CA ASP A 50 4.48 -3.14 -5.52
C ASP A 50 3.97 -3.47 -6.93
N GLY A 51 4.56 -4.49 -7.56
CA GLY A 51 4.23 -4.94 -8.92
C GLY A 51 4.68 -4.01 -10.04
N TRP A 52 5.22 -2.82 -9.74
CA TRP A 52 5.68 -1.88 -10.77
C TRP A 52 6.87 -2.43 -11.56
N LYS A 53 6.73 -2.46 -12.89
CA LYS A 53 7.83 -2.66 -13.84
C LYS A 53 8.54 -1.33 -14.07
N VAL A 54 9.70 -1.15 -13.45
CA VAL A 54 10.49 0.08 -13.49
C VAL A 54 11.54 -0.01 -14.59
N ARG A 55 11.81 1.12 -15.25
CA ARG A 55 13.00 1.31 -16.09
C ARG A 55 13.83 2.49 -15.58
N TRP A 56 15.15 2.35 -15.62
CA TRP A 56 16.10 3.38 -15.19
C TRP A 56 17.31 3.46 -16.13
N ARG A 57 18.02 4.58 -16.06
CA ARG A 57 19.30 4.83 -16.75
C ARG A 57 20.09 5.86 -15.95
N SER A 58 21.41 5.86 -16.08
CA SER A 58 22.30 6.83 -15.43
C SER A 58 23.14 7.59 -16.47
N GLY A 59 23.68 8.73 -16.08
CA GLY A 59 24.59 9.55 -16.89
C GLY A 59 25.44 10.40 -15.95
N ALA A 60 26.69 10.66 -16.35
CA ALA A 60 27.63 11.46 -15.58
C ALA A 60 27.61 12.92 -16.07
N VAL A 61 27.81 13.85 -15.14
CA VAL A 61 27.93 15.28 -15.39
C VAL A 61 29.13 15.79 -14.59
N SER A 62 29.94 16.63 -15.21
CA SER A 62 30.98 17.43 -14.55
C SER A 62 30.74 18.91 -14.86
N PRO A 63 31.49 19.86 -14.24
CA PRO A 63 31.33 21.29 -14.55
C PRO A 63 31.58 21.66 -16.02
N THR A 64 32.27 20.81 -16.78
CA THR A 64 32.70 21.09 -18.16
C THR A 64 32.19 20.07 -19.19
N ALA A 65 31.59 18.95 -18.78
CA ALA A 65 31.16 17.89 -19.67
C ALA A 65 29.90 17.16 -19.17
N THR A 66 29.23 16.45 -20.07
CA THR A 66 28.11 15.54 -19.76
C THR A 66 28.25 14.29 -20.62
N SER A 67 28.10 13.11 -20.04
CA SER A 67 28.16 11.85 -20.77
C SER A 67 26.88 11.61 -21.57
N ALA A 68 26.97 10.70 -22.55
CA ALA A 68 25.76 10.00 -23.01
C ALA A 68 25.08 9.28 -21.83
N TRP A 69 23.76 9.10 -21.91
CA TRP A 69 23.06 8.23 -20.98
C TRP A 69 23.44 6.76 -21.21
N SER A 70 23.45 5.98 -20.13
CA SER A 70 23.48 4.53 -20.22
C SER A 70 22.29 4.00 -21.04
N ALA A 71 22.43 2.77 -21.55
CA ALA A 71 21.27 2.00 -21.97
C ALA A 71 20.23 1.91 -20.84
N TRP A 72 18.96 1.78 -21.20
CA TRP A 72 17.89 1.52 -20.23
C TRP A 72 18.07 0.14 -19.60
N ARG A 73 17.91 0.08 -18.28
CA ARG A 73 17.83 -1.15 -17.49
C ARG A 73 16.46 -1.23 -16.82
N SER A 74 16.01 -2.41 -16.43
CA SER A 74 14.70 -2.61 -15.81
C SER A 74 14.76 -3.53 -14.60
N PHE A 75 13.74 -3.41 -13.74
CA PHE A 75 13.47 -4.33 -12.63
C PHE A 75 11.97 -4.29 -12.29
N THR A 76 11.50 -5.26 -11.50
CA THR A 76 10.15 -5.25 -10.94
C THR A 76 10.23 -5.00 -9.45
N VAL A 77 9.38 -4.11 -8.93
CA VAL A 77 9.21 -3.92 -7.48
C VAL A 77 8.39 -5.08 -6.94
N SER A 78 8.91 -5.75 -5.90
CA SER A 78 8.22 -6.82 -5.19
C SER A 78 8.32 -6.53 -3.70
N LEU A 79 7.19 -6.19 -3.07
CA LEU A 79 7.09 -6.00 -1.63
C LEU A 79 6.57 -7.27 -0.94
N PRO A 80 7.06 -7.63 0.25
CA PRO A 80 6.52 -8.76 1.00
C PRO A 80 5.02 -8.59 1.24
N LYS A 81 4.29 -9.71 1.17
CA LYS A 81 2.84 -9.74 1.38
C LYS A 81 2.51 -10.20 2.81
N PRO A 82 1.37 -9.75 3.37
CA PRO A 82 0.87 -10.30 4.62
C PRO A 82 0.44 -11.75 4.40
N THR A 83 0.59 -12.58 5.43
CA THR A 83 0.09 -13.96 5.46
C THR A 83 -0.90 -14.10 6.60
N ALA A 84 -1.97 -14.88 6.35
CA ALA A 84 -2.97 -15.26 7.33
C ALA A 84 -2.82 -16.75 7.64
N THR A 85 -2.76 -17.10 8.92
CA THR A 85 -2.64 -18.49 9.40
C THR A 85 -3.57 -18.73 10.59
N GLY A 86 -3.81 -20.00 10.95
CA GLY A 86 -4.67 -20.34 12.08
C GLY A 86 -6.11 -19.84 11.91
N LEU A 87 -6.67 -19.99 10.70
CA LEU A 87 -8.05 -19.58 10.40
C LEU A 87 -9.03 -20.41 11.25
N THR A 88 -9.82 -19.73 12.08
CA THR A 88 -10.87 -20.33 12.91
C THR A 88 -12.15 -19.51 12.85
N ILE A 89 -13.26 -20.14 13.26
CA ILE A 89 -14.58 -19.52 13.38
C ILE A 89 -15.08 -19.74 14.81
N ALA A 90 -15.61 -18.72 15.47
CA ALA A 90 -15.93 -18.76 16.89
C ALA A 90 -17.30 -18.11 17.21
N PRO A 91 -18.11 -18.67 18.14
CA PRO A 91 -18.00 -20.01 18.70
C PRO A 91 -18.29 -21.09 17.63
N SER A 92 -17.55 -22.20 17.69
CA SER A 92 -17.81 -23.38 16.88
C SER A 92 -17.34 -24.65 17.59
N LYS A 93 -17.88 -25.78 17.12
CA LYS A 93 -17.46 -27.13 17.47
C LYS A 93 -17.08 -27.90 16.21
N VAL A 94 -16.22 -28.90 16.34
CA VAL A 94 -15.93 -29.84 15.24
C VAL A 94 -16.87 -31.03 15.35
N VAL A 95 -17.58 -31.34 14.26
CA VAL A 95 -18.43 -32.53 14.10
C VAL A 95 -17.97 -33.24 12.84
N ASP A 96 -17.54 -34.50 12.95
CA ASP A 96 -17.04 -35.31 11.83
C ASP A 96 -16.02 -34.59 10.93
N VAL A 97 -15.03 -33.94 11.57
CA VAL A 97 -13.96 -33.12 10.95
C VAL A 97 -14.44 -31.79 10.35
N VAL A 98 -15.75 -31.53 10.28
CA VAL A 98 -16.33 -30.26 9.81
C VAL A 98 -16.50 -29.28 10.97
N GLY A 99 -16.08 -28.03 10.77
CA GLY A 99 -16.36 -26.95 11.71
C GLY A 99 -17.82 -26.48 11.61
N VAL A 100 -18.56 -26.58 12.70
CA VAL A 100 -19.97 -26.15 12.82
C VAL A 100 -20.03 -24.96 13.77
N ALA A 101 -20.36 -23.78 13.24
CA ALA A 101 -20.60 -22.60 14.07
C ALA A 101 -21.81 -22.82 15.00
N ASP A 102 -21.70 -22.42 16.25
CA ASP A 102 -22.78 -22.55 17.24
C ASP A 102 -23.77 -21.35 17.21
N THR A 103 -23.61 -20.46 16.23
CA THR A 103 -24.42 -19.25 16.05
C THR A 103 -24.46 -18.82 14.59
N VAL A 104 -25.52 -18.12 14.20
CA VAL A 104 -25.67 -17.43 12.90
C VAL A 104 -24.96 -16.07 12.85
N ALA A 105 -24.32 -15.64 13.94
CA ALA A 105 -23.50 -14.43 14.04
C ALA A 105 -22.07 -14.74 14.58
N PRO A 106 -21.28 -15.58 13.90
CA PRO A 106 -19.95 -15.96 14.37
C PRO A 106 -18.91 -14.86 14.16
N THR A 107 -17.73 -15.05 14.74
CA THR A 107 -16.53 -14.25 14.47
C THR A 107 -15.54 -15.10 13.67
N LEU A 108 -15.04 -14.55 12.56
CA LEU A 108 -13.94 -15.13 11.78
C LEU A 108 -12.61 -14.65 12.35
N GLN A 109 -11.66 -15.55 12.58
CA GLN A 109 -10.40 -15.24 13.25
C GLN A 109 -9.21 -15.80 12.46
N ALA A 110 -8.06 -15.12 12.57
CA ALA A 110 -6.79 -15.59 12.04
C ALA A 110 -5.62 -14.84 12.71
N THR A 111 -4.42 -15.40 12.66
CA THR A 111 -3.18 -14.69 12.98
C THR A 111 -2.63 -14.04 11.71
N LEU A 112 -2.31 -12.74 11.76
CA LEU A 112 -1.73 -12.02 10.62
C LEU A 112 -0.26 -11.67 10.85
N THR A 113 0.58 -11.90 9.85
CA THR A 113 2.00 -11.50 9.87
C THR A 113 2.40 -10.77 8.59
N HIS A 114 3.15 -9.67 8.74
CA HIS A 114 3.71 -8.85 7.65
C HIS A 114 5.20 -8.58 7.92
N PRO A 115 6.13 -8.92 7.00
CA PRO A 115 7.57 -8.83 7.28
C PRO A 115 8.14 -7.45 7.63
N THR A 116 7.43 -6.36 7.34
CA THR A 116 7.85 -4.98 7.69
C THR A 116 7.18 -4.42 8.95
N GLY A 117 6.33 -5.18 9.64
CA GLY A 117 5.66 -4.74 10.87
C GLY A 117 4.58 -3.64 10.71
N GLN A 118 4.22 -3.29 9.47
CA GLN A 118 3.15 -2.31 9.19
C GLN A 118 1.78 -2.77 9.71
N ALA A 119 0.93 -1.80 10.05
CA ALA A 119 -0.47 -2.05 10.35
C ALA A 119 -1.20 -2.66 9.14
N LEU A 120 -2.17 -3.52 9.41
CA LEU A 120 -2.88 -4.28 8.40
C LEU A 120 -4.37 -3.98 8.43
N ARG A 121 -4.97 -4.01 7.24
CA ARG A 121 -6.38 -4.29 7.07
C ARG A 121 -6.58 -5.80 7.02
N VAL A 122 -7.66 -6.31 7.60
CA VAL A 122 -8.13 -7.68 7.37
C VAL A 122 -9.41 -7.63 6.56
N GLU A 123 -9.52 -8.48 5.56
CA GLU A 123 -10.71 -8.64 4.72
C GLU A 123 -11.17 -10.09 4.77
N ALA A 124 -12.47 -10.29 4.98
CA ALA A 124 -13.08 -11.60 5.07
C ALA A 124 -14.35 -11.69 4.21
N GLU A 125 -14.59 -12.86 3.65
CA GLU A 125 -15.75 -13.16 2.80
C GLU A 125 -16.34 -14.51 3.18
N ILE A 126 -17.67 -14.62 3.06
CA ILE A 126 -18.44 -15.85 3.21
C ILE A 126 -19.30 -16.03 1.96
N GLU A 127 -19.33 -17.25 1.42
CA GLU A 127 -20.14 -17.64 0.27
C GLU A 127 -20.77 -19.02 0.48
N HIS A 128 -21.83 -19.33 -0.27
CA HIS A 128 -22.46 -20.65 -0.24
C HIS A 128 -21.47 -21.73 -0.68
N GLU A 129 -21.53 -22.92 -0.06
CA GLU A 129 -20.75 -24.07 -0.54
C GLU A 129 -21.27 -24.54 -1.91
N PRO A 130 -20.46 -24.47 -3.00
CA PRO A 130 -20.95 -24.79 -4.34
C PRO A 130 -21.32 -26.26 -4.54
N SER A 131 -20.82 -27.15 -3.67
CA SER A 131 -21.09 -28.59 -3.67
C SER A 131 -22.24 -29.00 -2.75
N ALA A 132 -22.91 -28.05 -2.08
CA ALA A 132 -24.04 -28.37 -1.22
C ALA A 132 -25.26 -28.82 -2.02
N LEU A 133 -25.83 -29.96 -1.65
CA LEU A 133 -26.92 -30.62 -2.38
C LEU A 133 -28.27 -29.89 -2.25
N ASP A 134 -28.41 -29.01 -1.25
CA ASP A 134 -29.70 -28.66 -0.64
C ASP A 134 -30.34 -27.38 -1.25
N GLY A 135 -30.04 -27.06 -2.51
CA GLY A 135 -30.62 -25.92 -3.24
C GLY A 135 -30.34 -24.56 -2.59
N GLN A 136 -29.19 -24.41 -1.93
CA GLN A 136 -28.99 -23.38 -0.90
C GLN A 136 -28.76 -21.96 -1.43
N GLY A 137 -28.55 -21.81 -2.74
CA GLY A 137 -27.97 -20.63 -3.36
C GLY A 137 -26.52 -20.87 -3.80
N SER A 138 -25.95 -19.91 -4.52
CA SER A 138 -24.56 -19.93 -4.96
C SER A 138 -23.94 -18.53 -4.85
N GLY A 139 -22.62 -18.45 -4.77
CA GLY A 139 -21.91 -17.18 -4.67
C GLY A 139 -21.99 -16.50 -3.30
N PRO A 140 -21.57 -15.23 -3.22
CA PRO A 140 -21.30 -14.54 -1.96
C PRO A 140 -22.55 -14.31 -1.11
N ILE A 141 -22.37 -14.48 0.19
CA ILE A 141 -23.35 -14.16 1.24
C ILE A 141 -22.97 -12.82 1.86
N TRP A 142 -21.68 -12.62 2.17
CA TRP A 142 -21.19 -11.47 2.92
C TRP A 142 -19.72 -11.20 2.67
N ALA A 143 -19.33 -9.93 2.78
CA ALA A 143 -17.96 -9.47 2.87
C ALA A 143 -17.85 -8.43 3.98
N GLY A 144 -16.72 -8.42 4.69
CA GLY A 144 -16.45 -7.49 5.78
C GLY A 144 -14.96 -7.25 5.95
N ALA A 145 -14.61 -6.17 6.65
CA ALA A 145 -13.22 -5.79 6.89
C ALA A 145 -13.06 -5.13 8.28
N VAL A 146 -11.83 -5.18 8.80
CA VAL A 146 -11.40 -4.41 9.97
C VAL A 146 -10.04 -3.81 9.66
N ASP A 147 -9.88 -2.51 9.88
CA ASP A 147 -8.66 -1.77 9.60
C ASP A 147 -7.79 -1.62 10.87
N ASN A 148 -6.56 -1.14 10.73
CA ASN A 148 -5.64 -0.84 11.85
C ASN A 148 -5.27 -2.03 12.77
N ILE A 149 -5.27 -3.26 12.24
CA ILE A 149 -4.77 -4.44 12.97
C ILE A 149 -3.26 -4.32 13.17
N ALA A 150 -2.81 -4.38 14.43
CA ALA A 150 -1.39 -4.38 14.76
C ALA A 150 -0.70 -5.68 14.31
N PHE A 151 0.52 -5.56 13.77
CA PHE A 151 1.30 -6.71 13.33
C PHE A 151 1.50 -7.75 14.46
N GLY A 152 1.38 -9.04 14.12
CA GLY A 152 1.61 -10.15 15.04
C GLY A 152 0.47 -10.40 16.03
N THR A 153 -0.66 -9.69 15.89
CA THR A 153 -1.87 -9.91 16.70
C THR A 153 -2.89 -10.80 15.96
N GLY A 154 -3.83 -11.37 16.71
CA GLY A 154 -4.98 -12.07 16.16
C GLY A 154 -6.00 -11.08 15.59
N ALA A 155 -6.31 -11.23 14.30
CA ALA A 155 -7.43 -10.53 13.68
C ALA A 155 -8.76 -11.22 14.04
N SER A 156 -9.83 -10.43 14.15
CA SER A 156 -11.20 -10.92 14.39
C SER A 156 -12.18 -10.05 13.61
N VAL A 157 -13.03 -10.67 12.80
CA VAL A 157 -14.07 -10.00 12.01
C VAL A 157 -15.42 -10.59 12.40
N ALA A 158 -16.29 -9.77 13.00
CA ALA A 158 -17.62 -10.20 13.42
C ALA A 158 -18.57 -10.26 12.20
N VAL A 159 -19.25 -11.39 12.04
CA VAL A 159 -20.32 -11.56 11.05
C VAL A 159 -21.62 -10.97 11.63
N PRO A 160 -22.27 -10.01 10.96
CA PRO A 160 -23.47 -9.37 11.50
C PRO A 160 -24.62 -10.37 11.73
N ALA A 161 -25.41 -10.16 12.79
CA ALA A 161 -26.60 -10.96 13.04
C ALA A 161 -27.59 -10.91 11.86
N GLY A 162 -28.19 -12.07 11.52
CA GLY A 162 -29.06 -12.22 10.36
C GLY A 162 -28.36 -12.39 9.02
N THR A 163 -27.01 -12.39 8.99
CA THR A 163 -26.23 -12.66 7.76
C THR A 163 -26.26 -14.14 7.36
N LEU A 164 -26.19 -15.04 8.34
CA LEU A 164 -26.26 -16.48 8.12
C LEU A 164 -27.64 -17.02 8.51
N THR A 165 -28.00 -18.14 7.89
CA THR A 165 -29.20 -18.92 8.24
C THR A 165 -28.75 -20.28 8.77
N ASP A 166 -29.44 -20.79 9.79
CA ASP A 166 -29.15 -22.12 10.35
C ASP A 166 -29.28 -23.24 9.30
N GLY A 167 -28.51 -24.32 9.48
CA GLY A 167 -28.43 -25.46 8.57
C GLY A 167 -27.72 -25.21 7.23
N ARG A 168 -27.31 -23.96 6.91
CA ARG A 168 -26.61 -23.63 5.66
C ARG A 168 -25.16 -24.08 5.68
N LYS A 169 -24.68 -24.60 4.53
CA LYS A 169 -23.27 -24.90 4.29
C LYS A 169 -22.61 -23.71 3.59
N VAL A 170 -21.54 -23.20 4.19
CA VAL A 170 -20.79 -22.03 3.72
C VAL A 170 -19.29 -22.30 3.72
N ARG A 171 -18.59 -21.74 2.73
CA ARG A 171 -17.13 -21.59 2.76
C ARG A 171 -16.80 -20.14 3.01
N TRP A 172 -15.65 -19.91 3.62
CA TRP A 172 -15.20 -18.57 3.97
C TRP A 172 -13.70 -18.44 3.76
N ARG A 173 -13.26 -17.20 3.58
CA ARG A 173 -11.85 -16.85 3.44
C ARG A 173 -11.57 -15.56 4.20
N LEU A 174 -10.35 -15.44 4.71
CA LEU A 174 -9.85 -14.25 5.38
C LEU A 174 -8.42 -14.02 4.91
N HIS A 175 -8.09 -12.77 4.58
CA HIS A 175 -6.74 -12.38 4.19
C HIS A 175 -6.36 -11.03 4.79
N GLY A 176 -5.06 -10.83 5.00
CA GLY A 176 -4.51 -9.52 5.33
C GLY A 176 -4.27 -8.70 4.07
N VAL A 177 -4.39 -7.39 4.18
CA VAL A 177 -4.05 -6.41 3.16
C VAL A 177 -3.18 -5.34 3.82
N SER A 178 -2.00 -5.07 3.26
CA SER A 178 -1.19 -3.93 3.66
C SER A 178 -1.77 -2.69 3.02
N GLU A 179 -2.13 -1.68 3.82
CA GLU A 179 -2.36 -0.36 3.25
C GLU A 179 -1.03 0.15 2.67
N GLN A 180 -0.97 0.26 1.34
CA GLN A 180 0.03 1.13 0.72
C GLN A 180 -0.30 2.54 1.19
N ALA A 181 0.67 3.20 1.84
CA ALA A 181 0.48 4.48 2.52
C ALA A 181 -0.10 5.53 1.57
N THR A 182 -1.42 5.63 1.54
CA THR A 182 -2.13 6.60 0.73
C THR A 182 -2.07 7.89 1.52
N VAL A 183 -1.13 8.77 1.16
CA VAL A 183 -0.87 10.00 1.91
C VAL A 183 -2.12 10.88 1.93
N THR A 184 -2.86 10.80 3.04
CA THR A 184 -3.79 11.84 3.47
C THR A 184 -3.01 13.14 3.59
N ARG A 185 -3.22 14.05 2.63
CA ARG A 185 -2.55 15.35 2.58
C ARG A 185 -3.18 16.33 3.57
N ASP A 186 -3.04 16.06 4.86
CA ASP A 186 -3.35 17.02 5.92
C ASP A 186 -2.12 17.28 6.80
N GLN A 187 -1.25 18.15 6.29
CA GLN A 187 -0.44 19.04 7.13
C GLN A 187 -0.61 20.47 6.59
N PRO A 188 -1.21 21.38 7.38
CA PRO A 188 -1.37 22.77 6.95
C PRO A 188 0.00 23.45 6.91
N LEU A 189 0.42 23.88 5.72
CA LEU A 189 1.64 24.68 5.57
C LEU A 189 1.43 26.06 6.20
N HIS A 190 2.19 26.37 7.26
CA HIS A 190 2.23 27.73 7.80
C HIS A 190 2.70 28.72 6.73
N ALA A 191 1.79 29.60 6.30
CA ALA A 191 2.07 30.58 5.27
C ALA A 191 2.81 31.80 5.84
N ALA A 192 4.07 31.99 5.43
CA ALA A 192 4.77 33.27 5.58
C ALA A 192 4.52 34.13 4.32
N ARG A 193 3.85 35.28 4.48
CA ARG A 193 3.70 36.29 3.41
C ARG A 193 4.98 37.10 3.29
N VAL A 194 5.56 37.17 2.08
CA VAL A 194 6.55 38.19 1.72
C VAL A 194 5.83 39.34 1.01
N GLY A 195 5.84 40.52 1.63
CA GLY A 195 5.41 41.77 1.00
C GLY A 195 6.54 42.37 0.15
N ARG A 196 6.25 42.66 -1.13
CA ARG A 196 7.16 43.38 -2.03
C ARG A 196 7.09 44.89 -1.75
N PRO A 197 8.21 45.60 -1.48
CA PRO A 197 8.24 47.06 -1.61
C PRO A 197 8.13 47.43 -3.10
N GLN A 198 7.21 48.33 -3.46
CA GLN A 198 7.21 48.91 -4.80
C GLN A 198 8.43 49.83 -4.98
N ALA A 199 8.96 49.87 -6.20
CA ALA A 199 9.78 50.97 -6.66
C ALA A 199 8.86 52.04 -7.26
N SER A 200 9.01 53.30 -6.84
CA SER A 200 8.57 54.51 -7.54
C SER A 200 9.35 55.71 -6.97
N ASP A 201 9.94 56.49 -7.87
CA ASP A 201 10.42 57.88 -7.79
C ASP A 201 11.04 58.41 -6.48
N LEU A 202 12.36 58.67 -6.50
CA LEU A 202 12.94 59.94 -6.96
C LEU A 202 14.44 59.80 -7.29
#